data_AF-A0A9D9STQ0-F1
#
_entry.id   AF-A0A9D9STQ0-F1
#
_cell.length_a   1.000
_cell.length_b   1.000
_cell.length_c   1.000
_cell.angle_alpha   90.00
_cell.angle_beta   90.00
_cell.angle_gamma   90.00
#
_symmetry.space_group_name_H-M   'P 1'
#
loop_
_entity.id
_entity.type
_entity.pdbx_description
1 polymer ?
#
loop_
_entity_poly.entity_id
_entity_poly.type
_entity_poly.pdbx_seq_one_letter_code
_entity_poly.pdbx_strand_id
1 'polypeptide(L)'
;MGFLPVVAMVGRMVLLFALLMLVPLGFAWYDHDRGEDAFITATLITFGAGVLMSLATRRFRRELQPRDGFLLVTLTWLVLPAFATLPLLLAIPGLSFTDAYFETMSGLTTTGATVLT
;
A
#
# COMPACT_ATOMS: atom_id res chain seq x y z
N MET A 1 17.64 20.26 5.12
CA MET A 1 16.33 19.61 5.35
C MET A 1 16.26 18.42 4.41
N GLY A 2 16.12 17.19 4.91
CA GLY A 2 16.04 16.01 4.04
C GLY A 2 14.71 15.32 4.25
N PHE A 3 13.91 15.18 3.20
CA PHE A 3 12.68 14.38 3.20
C PHE A 3 12.99 12.87 3.12
N LEU A 4 14.23 12.50 2.81
CA LEU A 4 14.68 11.11 2.61
C LEU A 4 14.49 10.20 3.83
N PRO A 5 14.70 10.64 5.10
CA PRO A 5 14.36 9.84 6.28
C PRO A 5 12.86 9.52 6.39
N VAL A 6 11.99 10.42 5.91
CA VAL A 6 10.54 10.19 5.85
C VAL A 6 10.22 9.14 4.81
N VAL A 7 10.80 9.26 3.60
CA VAL A 7 10.67 8.24 2.55
C VAL A 7 11.16 6.88 3.01
N ALA A 8 12.23 6.82 3.80
CA ALA A 8 12.71 5.58 4.41
C ALA A 8 11.68 4.93 5.32
N MET A 9 10.94 5.73 6.09
CA MET A 9 9.88 5.25 6.96
C MET A 9 8.66 4.78 6.15
N VAL A 10 8.24 5.56 5.15
CA VAL A 10 7.17 5.16 4.22
C VAL A 10 7.52 3.84 3.53
N GLY A 11 8.77 3.66 3.06
CA GLY A 11 9.22 2.41 2.46
C GLY A 11 9.09 1.20 3.39
N ARG A 12 9.34 1.37 4.69
CA ARG A 12 9.11 0.30 5.70
C ARG A 12 7.63 0.03 5.91
N MET A 13 6.78 1.07 5.87
CA MET A 13 5.33 0.91 5.96
C MET A 13 4.78 0.17 4.75
N VAL A 14 5.28 0.46 3.55
CA VAL A 14 4.95 -0.27 2.31
C VAL A 14 5.39 -1.73 2.40
N LEU A 15 6.59 -2.03 2.93
CA LEU A 15 7.02 -3.41 3.19
C LEU A 15 6.10 -4.14 4.15
N LEU A 16 5.74 -3.51 5.27
CA LEU A 16 4.81 -4.08 6.23
C LEU A 16 3.44 -4.32 5.57
N PHE A 17 2.98 -3.37 4.75
CA PHE A 17 1.71 -3.49 4.04
C PHE A 17 1.70 -4.64 3.04
N ALA A 18 2.82 -4.90 2.34
CA ALA A 18 2.97 -6.08 1.50
C ALA A 18 2.84 -7.39 2.32
N LEU A 19 3.38 -7.43 3.55
CA LEU A 19 3.19 -8.59 4.43
C LEU A 19 1.73 -8.73 4.88
N LEU A 20 1.03 -7.63 5.11
CA LEU A 20 -0.40 -7.66 5.45
C LEU A 20 -1.27 -8.17 4.30
N MET A 21 -0.88 -7.94 3.03
CA MET A 21 -1.54 -8.52 1.86
C MET A 21 -1.45 -10.05 1.81
N LEU A 22 -0.52 -10.68 2.54
CA LEU A 22 -0.46 -12.14 2.66
C LEU A 22 -1.68 -12.71 3.41
N VAL A 23 -2.36 -11.92 4.25
CA VAL A 23 -3.57 -12.35 4.96
C VAL A 23 -4.71 -12.64 3.99
N PRO A 24 -5.19 -11.69 3.16
CA PRO A 24 -6.23 -11.97 2.17
C PRO A 24 -5.75 -12.97 1.10
N LEU A 25 -4.45 -12.98 0.75
CA LEU A 25 -3.90 -14.03 -0.13
C LEU A 25 -4.06 -15.43 0.47
N GLY A 26 -3.82 -15.60 1.77
CA GLY A 26 -3.99 -16.87 2.46
C GLY A 26 -5.45 -17.35 2.43
N PHE A 27 -6.41 -16.43 2.57
CA PHE A 27 -7.83 -16.73 2.40
C PHE A 27 -8.16 -17.11 0.95
N ALA A 28 -7.71 -16.32 -0.03
CA ALA A 28 -7.93 -16.60 -1.45
C ALA A 28 -7.38 -17.98 -1.86
N TRP A 29 -6.18 -18.33 -1.38
CA TRP A 29 -5.56 -19.63 -1.62
C TRP A 29 -6.34 -20.78 -0.99
N TYR A 30 -6.82 -20.60 0.25
CA TYR A 30 -7.60 -21.62 0.97
C TYR A 30 -8.95 -21.88 0.29
N ASP A 31 -9.63 -20.82 -0.18
CA ASP A 31 -10.95 -20.92 -0.82
C ASP A 31 -10.85 -21.20 -2.34
N HIS A 32 -9.64 -21.30 -2.90
CA HIS A 32 -9.39 -21.40 -4.35
C HIS A 32 -10.08 -20.27 -5.15
N ASP A 33 -10.01 -19.05 -4.61
CA ASP A 33 -10.62 -17.86 -5.18
C ASP A 33 -9.81 -17.36 -6.39
N ARG A 34 -10.51 -16.84 -7.42
CA ARG A 34 -9.89 -16.33 -8.65
C ARG A 34 -9.02 -15.08 -8.39
N GLY A 35 -9.21 -14.40 -7.26
CA GLY A 35 -8.43 -13.26 -6.80
C GLY A 35 -7.04 -13.62 -6.28
N GLU A 36 -6.68 -14.92 -6.17
CA GLU A 36 -5.35 -15.36 -5.76
C GLU A 36 -4.24 -14.69 -6.59
N ASP A 37 -4.33 -14.76 -7.92
CA ASP A 37 -3.33 -14.19 -8.84
C ASP A 37 -3.19 -12.66 -8.67
N ALA A 38 -4.30 -11.98 -8.41
CA ALA A 38 -4.33 -10.54 -8.17
C ALA A 38 -3.59 -10.18 -6.87
N PHE A 39 -3.81 -10.92 -5.80
CA PHE A 39 -3.12 -10.73 -4.52
C PHE A 39 -1.64 -11.10 -4.60
N ILE A 40 -1.26 -12.17 -5.31
CA ILE A 40 0.16 -12.52 -5.52
C ILE A 40 0.87 -11.37 -6.24
N THR A 41 0.32 -10.92 -7.36
CA THR A 41 0.92 -9.86 -8.18
C THR A 41 1.00 -8.54 -7.40
N ALA A 42 -0.07 -8.15 -6.72
CA ALA A 42 -0.09 -6.95 -5.89
C ALA A 42 0.92 -7.01 -4.74
N THR A 43 1.05 -8.17 -4.07
CA THR A 43 2.02 -8.38 -3.00
C THR A 43 3.44 -8.24 -3.50
N LEU A 44 3.77 -8.86 -4.64
CA LEU A 44 5.11 -8.79 -5.24
C LEU A 44 5.49 -7.36 -5.65
N ILE A 45 4.56 -6.63 -6.28
CA ILE A 45 4.77 -5.22 -6.67
C ILE A 45 4.99 -4.35 -5.42
N THR A 46 4.12 -4.50 -4.42
CA THR A 46 4.18 -3.70 -3.18
C THR A 46 5.46 -4.01 -2.40
N PHE A 47 5.82 -5.28 -2.27
CA PHE A 47 7.06 -5.71 -1.64
C PHE A 47 8.29 -5.17 -2.38
N GLY A 48 8.33 -5.32 -3.71
CA GLY A 48 9.41 -4.80 -4.54
C GLY A 48 9.58 -3.29 -4.39
N ALA A 49 8.48 -2.53 -4.42
CA ALA A 49 8.52 -1.08 -4.21
C ALA A 49 9.02 -0.72 -2.81
N GLY A 50 8.53 -1.38 -1.76
CA GLY A 50 8.99 -1.18 -0.39
C GLY A 50 10.48 -1.49 -0.19
N VAL A 51 10.99 -2.56 -0.82
CA VAL A 51 12.41 -2.92 -0.82
C VAL A 51 13.21 -1.83 -1.53
N LEU A 52 12.81 -1.42 -2.73
CA LEU A 52 13.51 -0.39 -3.51
C LEU A 52 13.58 0.94 -2.77
N MET A 53 12.46 1.39 -2.19
CA MET A 53 12.43 2.60 -1.35
C MET A 53 13.37 2.49 -0.15
N SER A 54 13.32 1.36 0.56
CA SER A 54 14.17 1.10 1.73
C SER A 54 15.66 1.04 1.37
N LEU A 55 16.01 0.44 0.23
CA LEU A 55 17.40 0.36 -0.25
C LEU A 55 17.92 1.71 -0.73
N ALA A 56 17.11 2.45 -1.49
CA ALA A 56 17.47 3.78 -1.98
C ALA A 56 17.70 4.78 -0.83
N THR A 57 16.97 4.61 0.27
CA THR A 57 17.03 5.50 1.43
C THR A 57 17.87 4.97 2.60
N ARG A 58 18.51 3.79 2.46
CA ARG A 58 19.21 3.08 3.56
C ARG A 58 20.25 3.89 4.32
N ARG A 59 20.87 4.87 3.65
CA ARG A 59 21.93 5.75 4.19
C ARG A 59 21.39 6.94 4.97
N PHE A 60 20.10 7.26 4.86
CA PHE A 60 19.49 8.44 5.45
C PHE A 60 18.79 8.10 6.77
N ARG A 61 19.57 7.63 7.75
CA ARG A 61 19.11 7.30 9.10
C ARG A 61 19.38 8.47 10.03
N ARG A 62 18.41 9.37 10.12
CA ARG A 62 18.34 10.41 11.15
C ARG A 62 17.08 10.17 11.97
N GLU A 63 17.11 10.54 13.24
CA GLU A 63 15.89 10.67 14.03
C GLU A 63 14.91 11.63 13.34
N LEU A 64 13.66 11.19 13.27
CA LEU A 64 12.55 11.99 12.76
C LEU A 64 12.26 13.09 13.78
N GLN A 65 12.24 14.33 13.31
CA GLN A 65 11.79 15.44 14.14
C GLN A 65 10.27 15.56 14.07
N PRO A 66 9.62 16.20 15.06
CA PRO A 66 8.16 16.36 15.05
C PRO A 66 7.58 16.94 13.75
N ARG A 67 8.30 17.89 13.12
CA ARG A 67 7.92 18.47 11.82
C ARG A 67 7.92 17.47 10.66
N ASP A 68 8.77 16.44 10.72
CA ASP A 68 8.87 15.39 9.70
C ASP A 68 7.64 14.47 9.78
N GLY A 69 6.95 14.45 10.93
CA GLY A 69 5.73 13.69 11.18
C GLY A 69 4.56 14.12 10.28
N PHE A 70 4.40 15.41 9.98
CA PHE A 70 3.35 15.87 9.07
C PHE A 70 3.51 15.26 7.69
N LEU A 71 4.72 15.32 7.12
CA LEU A 71 5.01 14.73 5.82
C LEU A 71 4.85 13.21 5.85
N LEU A 72 5.29 12.55 6.92
CA LEU A 72 5.14 11.11 7.09
C LEU A 72 3.67 10.69 7.02
N VAL A 73 2.81 11.33 7.82
CA VAL A 73 1.38 11.02 7.87
C VAL A 73 0.72 11.27 6.52
N THR A 74 0.97 12.42 5.89
CA THR A 74 0.43 12.73 4.56
C THR A 74 0.84 11.70 3.51
N LEU A 75 2.12 11.31 3.48
CA LEU A 75 2.60 10.31 2.53
C LEU A 75 2.03 8.93 2.81
N THR A 76 1.89 8.53 4.07
CA THR A 76 1.29 7.23 4.43
C THR A 76 -0.14 7.12 3.90
N TRP A 77 -0.97 8.14 4.13
CA TRP A 77 -2.35 8.15 3.66
C TRP A 77 -2.49 8.36 2.15
N LEU A 78 -1.44 8.80 1.46
CA LEU A 78 -1.41 8.87 0.01
C LEU A 78 -0.95 7.54 -0.62
N VAL A 79 0.08 6.93 -0.05
CA VAL A 79 0.83 5.83 -0.68
C VAL A 79 0.23 4.47 -0.36
N LEU A 80 -0.21 4.21 0.88
CA LEU A 80 -0.75 2.90 1.23
C LEU A 80 -2.04 2.55 0.47
N PRO A 81 -3.04 3.46 0.35
CA PRO A 81 -4.21 3.21 -0.48
C PRO A 81 -3.85 2.99 -1.95
N ALA A 82 -2.86 3.72 -2.49
CA ALA A 82 -2.39 3.52 -3.86
C ALA A 82 -1.94 2.06 -4.09
N PHE A 83 -1.18 1.47 -3.18
CA PHE A 83 -0.83 0.04 -3.26
C PHE A 83 -2.03 -0.87 -3.01
N ALA A 84 -2.94 -0.50 -2.12
CA ALA A 84 -4.16 -1.26 -1.85
C ALA A 84 -5.10 -1.34 -3.07
N THR A 85 -4.99 -0.42 -4.04
CA THR A 85 -5.74 -0.49 -5.30
C THR A 85 -5.35 -1.66 -6.19
N LEU A 86 -4.11 -2.13 -6.10
CA LEU A 86 -3.57 -3.15 -7.00
C LEU A 86 -4.43 -4.43 -7.06
N PRO A 87 -4.79 -5.09 -5.93
CA PRO A 87 -5.63 -6.29 -6.00
C PRO A 87 -7.00 -5.99 -6.63
N LEU A 88 -7.62 -4.84 -6.37
CA LEU A 88 -8.92 -4.49 -6.96
C LEU A 88 -8.83 -4.29 -8.47
N LEU A 89 -7.82 -3.55 -8.93
CA LEU A 89 -7.61 -3.28 -10.36
C LEU A 89 -7.27 -4.54 -11.15
N LEU A 90 -6.58 -5.49 -10.53
CA LEU A 90 -6.22 -6.76 -11.15
C LEU A 90 -7.37 -7.77 -11.12
N ALA A 91 -8.20 -7.75 -10.06
CA ALA A 91 -9.29 -8.72 -9.89
C ALA A 91 -10.61 -8.30 -10.55
N ILE A 92 -10.87 -6.99 -10.73
CA ILE A 92 -12.16 -6.46 -11.20
C ILE A 92 -11.98 -5.80 -12.58
N PRO A 93 -12.31 -6.50 -13.68
CA PRO A 93 -12.19 -5.94 -15.02
C PRO A 93 -13.07 -4.70 -15.20
N GLY A 94 -12.49 -3.62 -15.73
CA GLY A 94 -13.21 -2.38 -16.04
C GLY A 94 -13.34 -1.40 -14.87
N LEU A 95 -12.86 -1.75 -13.66
CA LEU A 95 -12.82 -0.81 -12.55
C LEU A 95 -11.82 0.32 -12.83
N SER A 96 -12.28 1.57 -12.73
CA SER A 96 -11.40 2.72 -12.96
C SER A 96 -10.39 2.86 -11.81
N PHE A 97 -9.22 3.44 -12.10
CA PHE A 97 -8.22 3.74 -11.06
C PHE A 97 -8.81 4.60 -9.94
N THR A 98 -9.62 5.60 -10.31
CA THR A 98 -10.26 6.51 -9.35
C THR A 98 -11.25 5.78 -8.44
N ASP A 99 -12.01 4.83 -8.96
CA ASP A 99 -12.95 4.05 -8.15
C ASP A 99 -12.23 3.08 -7.22
N ALA A 100 -11.20 2.39 -7.71
CA ALA A 100 -10.38 1.52 -6.86
C ALA A 100 -9.64 2.30 -5.77
N TYR A 101 -9.13 3.48 -6.10
CA TYR A 101 -8.48 4.37 -5.13
C TYR A 101 -9.48 4.90 -4.11
N PHE A 102 -10.68 5.28 -4.55
CA PHE A 102 -11.75 5.69 -3.65
C PHE A 102 -12.14 4.56 -2.68
N GLU A 103 -12.37 3.35 -3.19
CA GLU A 103 -12.78 2.20 -2.39
C GLU A 103 -11.74 1.86 -1.31
N THR A 104 -10.47 1.82 -1.71
CA THR A 104 -9.36 1.51 -0.79
C THR A 104 -9.10 2.61 0.20
N MET A 105 -9.20 3.88 -0.21
CA MET A 105 -9.14 5.00 0.72
C MET A 105 -10.26 4.90 1.75
N SER A 106 -11.50 4.76 1.29
CA SER A 106 -12.67 4.66 2.15
C SER A 106 -12.56 3.52 3.17
N GLY A 107 -12.09 2.34 2.75
CA GLY A 107 -11.83 1.21 3.64
C GLY A 107 -10.71 1.48 4.65
N LEU A 108 -9.56 1.99 4.20
CA LEU A 108 -8.39 2.27 5.05
C LEU A 108 -8.66 3.39 6.08
N THR A 109 -9.45 4.40 5.71
CA THR A 109 -9.82 5.51 6.60
C THR A 109 -11.09 5.23 7.40
N THR A 110 -11.57 3.98 7.38
CA THR A 110 -12.80 3.54 8.09
C THR A 110 -14.01 4.41 7.79
N THR A 111 -14.09 4.96 6.56
CA THR A 111 -15.18 5.82 6.12
C THR A 111 -16.41 4.99 5.73
N GLY A 112 -16.21 3.84 5.10
CA GLY A 112 -17.29 2.89 4.80
C GLY A 112 -18.23 3.31 3.66
N ALA A 113 -17.83 4.27 2.83
CA ALA A 113 -18.49 4.55 1.55
C ALA A 113 -18.01 3.57 0.47
N THR A 114 -18.86 3.23 -0.51
CA THR A 114 -18.51 2.35 -1.62
C THR A 114 -18.97 2.91 -2.96
N VAL A 115 -18.19 2.64 -4.01
CA VAL A 115 -18.55 2.91 -5.41
C VAL A 115 -18.83 1.62 -6.19
N LEU A 116 -18.67 0.46 -5.56
CA LEU A 116 -18.96 -0.84 -6.12
C LEU A 116 -20.45 -1.17 -5.92
N THR A 117 -21.30 -0.64 -6.80
CA THR A 117 -22.77 -0.82 -6.77
C THR A 117 -23.30 -1.50 -8.01
#